data_AF-A0A963CD28-F1
#
_entry.id   AF-A0A963CD28-F1
#
_cell.length_a   1.000
_cell.length_b   1.000
_cell.length_c   1.000
_cell.angle_alpha   90.00
_cell.angle_beta   90.00
_cell.angle_gamma   90.00
#
_symmetry.space_group_name_H-M   'P 1'
#
loop_
_entity.id
_entity.type
_entity.pdbx_description
1 polymer ?
#
loop_
_entity_poly.entity_id
_entity_poly.type
_entity_poly.pdbx_seq_one_letter_code
_entity_poly.pdbx_strand_id
1 'polypeptide(L)'
;AFEAERCPGGWSAYAPAFGRFVRGIDPGVEADRRRKPGSLEDDALQDHVHEIAGAKTAGHQPQVGAPHGYDAGALGNTINETKFVRSAKVGDETRPKNVALLYCLKD
;
A
#
# COMPACT_ATOMS: atom_id res chain seq x y z
N ALA A 1 6.39 -20.59 16.84
CA ALA A 1 5.07 -20.96 16.31
C ALA A 1 4.88 -22.46 16.51
N PHE A 2 3.65 -22.91 16.67
CA PHE A 2 3.36 -24.34 16.85
C PHE A 2 2.52 -24.82 15.67
N GLU A 3 2.94 -25.90 15.02
CA GLU A 3 2.10 -26.64 14.08
C GLU A 3 1.15 -27.54 14.89
N ALA A 4 0.12 -26.95 15.50
CA ALA A 4 -0.84 -27.64 16.34
C ALA A 4 -2.19 -26.90 16.33
N GLU A 5 -3.30 -27.63 16.51
CA GLU A 5 -4.66 -27.06 16.57
C GLU A 5 -4.92 -26.23 17.84
N ARG A 6 -4.11 -26.44 18.89
CA ARG A 6 -4.23 -25.76 20.19
C ARG A 6 -2.84 -25.44 20.73
N CYS A 7 -2.75 -24.38 21.53
CA CYS A 7 -1.51 -24.05 22.22
C CYS A 7 -1.12 -25.19 23.18
N PRO A 8 0.16 -25.64 23.19
CA PRO A 8 0.64 -26.60 24.16
C PRO A 8 0.45 -26.09 25.60
N GLY A 9 0.46 -27.01 26.57
CA GLY A 9 0.37 -26.64 27.99
C GLY A 9 1.45 -25.62 28.39
N GLY A 10 1.05 -24.59 29.14
CA GLY A 10 1.93 -23.46 29.51
C GLY A 10 2.03 -22.36 28.47
N TRP A 11 1.40 -22.50 27.30
CA TRP A 11 1.35 -21.48 26.25
C TRP A 11 -0.07 -20.95 26.08
N SER A 12 -0.19 -19.66 25.79
CA SER A 12 -1.45 -19.02 25.43
C SER A 12 -1.41 -18.54 23.99
N ALA A 13 -2.56 -18.56 23.32
CA ALA A 13 -2.67 -18.07 21.97
C ALA A 13 -2.44 -16.56 21.94
N TYR A 14 -1.59 -16.09 21.03
CA TYR A 14 -1.35 -14.68 20.84
C TYR A 14 -2.38 -14.08 19.89
N ALA A 15 -3.55 -13.71 20.44
CA ALA A 15 -4.71 -13.21 19.69
C ALA A 15 -4.39 -12.07 18.69
N PRO A 16 -3.49 -11.11 18.98
CA PRO A 16 -3.13 -10.08 18.01
C PRO A 16 -2.61 -10.63 16.67
N ALA A 17 -1.95 -11.80 16.66
CA ALA A 17 -1.43 -12.41 15.43
C ALA A 17 -2.47 -13.20 14.61
N PHE A 18 -3.70 -13.37 15.10
CA PHE A 18 -4.72 -14.14 14.37
C PHE A 18 -5.01 -13.52 13.00
N GLY A 19 -4.76 -14.30 11.94
CA GLY A 19 -4.96 -13.88 10.55
C GLY A 19 -4.05 -12.73 10.09
N ARG A 20 -2.98 -12.42 10.83
CA ARG A 20 -2.05 -11.33 10.50
C ARG A 20 -0.67 -11.86 10.20
N PHE A 21 0.03 -11.15 9.33
CA PHE A 21 1.45 -11.40 9.12
C PHE A 21 2.22 -10.99 10.36
N VAL A 22 3.26 -11.75 10.70
CA VAL A 22 4.21 -11.33 11.72
C VAL A 22 5.27 -10.47 11.04
N ARG A 23 5.49 -9.28 11.60
CA ARG A 23 6.57 -8.40 11.20
C ARG A 23 7.57 -8.29 12.35
N GLY A 24 8.86 -8.45 12.05
CA GLY A 24 9.92 -8.24 13.02
C GLY A 24 10.08 -6.77 13.35
N ILE A 25 10.28 -6.45 14.63
CA ILE A 25 10.74 -5.13 15.04
C ILE A 25 12.24 -5.05 14.79
N ASP A 26 12.64 -4.16 13.89
CA ASP A 26 14.04 -3.84 13.65
C ASP A 26 14.41 -2.44 14.20
N PRO A 27 15.03 -2.36 15.39
CA PRO A 27 15.41 -1.06 15.97
C PRO A 27 16.48 -0.31 15.16
N GLY A 28 17.14 -0.98 14.21
CA GLY A 28 18.16 -0.40 13.33
C GLY A 28 17.60 0.45 12.20
N VAL A 29 16.33 0.26 11.81
CA VAL A 29 15.67 1.05 10.75
C VAL A 29 14.68 2.06 11.30
N GLU A 30 14.69 3.25 10.72
CA GLU A 30 13.86 4.38 11.15
C GLU A 30 12.36 4.06 11.11
N ALA A 31 11.92 3.32 10.08
CA ALA A 31 10.52 2.91 9.90
C ALA A 31 9.97 2.14 11.12
N ASP A 32 10.83 1.41 11.82
CA ASP A 32 10.46 0.53 12.92
C ASP A 32 10.68 1.17 14.30
N ARG A 33 11.33 2.35 14.40
CA ARG A 33 11.61 3.02 15.69
C ARG A 33 10.37 3.33 16.52
N ARG A 34 9.20 3.45 15.86
CA ARG A 34 7.91 3.70 16.51
C ARG A 34 7.10 2.42 16.76
N ARG A 35 7.51 1.29 16.18
CA ARG A 35 6.83 0.00 16.35
C ARG A 35 7.16 -0.56 17.74
N LYS A 36 6.12 -1.09 18.40
CA LYS A 36 6.21 -1.68 19.74
C LYS A 36 5.71 -3.12 19.65
N PRO A 37 6.15 -4.03 20.55
CA PRO A 37 5.60 -5.38 20.58
C PRO A 37 4.07 -5.36 20.64
N GLY A 38 3.44 -6.03 19.68
CA GLY A 38 1.98 -6.10 19.53
C GLY A 38 1.33 -4.93 18.80
N SER A 39 2.08 -3.94 18.31
CA SER A 39 1.51 -2.89 17.46
C SER A 39 0.93 -3.50 16.18
N LEU A 40 -0.30 -3.13 15.87
CA LEU A 40 -1.00 -3.56 14.68
C LEU A 40 -0.87 -2.51 13.58
N GLU A 41 -0.75 -2.97 12.34
CA GLU A 41 -0.81 -2.10 11.18
C GLU A 41 -1.81 -2.65 10.16
N ASP A 42 -2.57 -1.74 9.55
CA ASP A 42 -3.38 -2.07 8.39
C ASP A 42 -2.52 -2.32 7.16
N ASP A 43 -3.08 -3.06 6.20
CA ASP A 43 -2.52 -3.21 4.87
C ASP A 43 -2.39 -1.86 4.17
N ALA A 44 -1.32 -1.69 3.40
CA ALA A 44 -1.20 -0.58 2.46
C ALA A 44 -0.33 -0.96 1.28
N LEU A 45 -0.47 -0.18 0.21
CA LEU A 45 0.45 -0.15 -0.92
C LEU A 45 1.31 1.11 -0.81
N GLN A 46 2.58 0.99 -1.20
CA GLN A 46 3.43 2.15 -1.36
C GLN A 46 2.94 3.00 -2.54
N ASP A 47 2.94 4.32 -2.35
CA ASP A 47 2.51 5.25 -3.39
C ASP A 47 3.41 5.14 -4.62
N HIS A 48 2.80 5.27 -5.79
CA HIS A 48 3.49 5.36 -7.08
C HIS A 48 2.62 6.09 -8.09
N VAL A 49 3.27 6.76 -9.04
CA VAL A 49 2.60 7.52 -10.10
C VAL A 49 2.63 6.76 -11.42
N HIS A 50 1.56 6.89 -12.20
CA HIS A 50 1.49 6.43 -13.57
C HIS A 50 1.52 7.64 -14.52
N GLU A 51 2.28 7.50 -15.61
CA GLU A 51 2.24 8.44 -16.73
C GLU A 51 1.23 7.95 -17.78
N ILE A 52 0.31 8.83 -18.18
CA ILE A 52 -0.56 8.58 -19.33
C ILE A 52 -0.07 9.43 -20.48
N ALA A 53 0.54 8.79 -21.47
CA ALA A 53 0.91 9.42 -22.74
C ALA A 53 -0.28 9.41 -23.73
N GLY A 54 -0.39 10.45 -24.54
CA GLY A 54 -1.44 10.59 -25.55
C GLY A 54 -2.82 10.95 -25.00
N ALA A 55 -2.91 11.48 -23.78
CA ALA A 55 -4.18 11.95 -23.21
C ALA A 55 -4.73 13.11 -24.05
N LYS A 56 -5.93 12.93 -24.59
CA LYS A 56 -6.61 13.88 -25.49
C LYS A 56 -7.92 14.32 -24.84
N THR A 57 -8.21 15.61 -24.81
CA THR A 57 -9.47 16.12 -24.27
C THR A 57 -10.53 16.19 -25.37
N ALA A 58 -11.76 15.75 -25.10
CA ALA A 58 -12.91 15.88 -26.00
C ALA A 58 -13.46 17.33 -26.02
N GLY A 59 -12.57 18.31 -26.10
CA GLY A 59 -12.85 19.74 -26.02
C GLY A 59 -12.82 20.43 -27.38
N HIS A 60 -13.45 19.88 -28.41
CA HIS A 60 -13.78 20.63 -29.63
C HIS A 60 -15.11 20.14 -30.21
N GLN A 61 -16.07 21.05 -30.35
CA GLN A 61 -17.50 20.78 -30.60
C GLN A 61 -17.77 20.05 -31.94
N PRO A 62 -18.81 19.18 -32.02
CA PRO A 62 -19.28 18.64 -33.28
C PRO A 62 -20.22 19.64 -33.94
N GLN A 63 -19.74 20.40 -34.94
CA GLN A 63 -20.64 21.06 -35.91
C GLN A 63 -19.98 21.57 -37.21
N VAL A 64 -18.82 21.05 -37.60
CA VAL A 64 -18.26 21.27 -38.95
C VAL A 64 -17.70 19.97 -39.50
N GLY A 65 -18.00 19.66 -40.77
CA GLY A 65 -17.63 18.44 -41.47
C GLY A 65 -16.12 18.34 -41.77
N ALA A 66 -15.30 18.32 -40.73
CA ALA A 66 -13.85 18.15 -40.78
C ALA A 66 -13.41 16.97 -39.89
N PRO A 67 -12.32 16.27 -40.23
CA PRO A 67 -11.84 15.13 -39.45
C PRO A 67 -11.51 15.57 -38.02
N HIS A 68 -12.02 14.81 -37.04
CA HIS A 68 -11.87 15.07 -35.61
C HIS A 68 -10.40 15.32 -35.22
N GLY A 69 -10.04 16.59 -35.02
CA GLY A 69 -8.77 17.00 -34.44
C GLY A 69 -8.79 16.76 -32.95
N TYR A 70 -7.88 15.93 -32.46
CA TYR A 70 -7.64 15.77 -31.03
C TYR A 70 -6.54 16.76 -30.63
N ASP A 71 -6.91 17.87 -30.02
CA ASP A 71 -5.93 18.81 -29.47
C ASP A 71 -5.45 18.36 -28.09
N ALA A 72 -4.22 18.76 -27.75
CA ALA A 72 -3.65 18.58 -26.43
C ALA A 72 -4.51 19.33 -25.39
N GLY A 73 -4.82 18.69 -24.26
CA GLY A 73 -5.53 19.37 -23.17
C GLY A 73 -4.66 20.42 -22.48
N ALA A 74 -5.19 21.13 -21.48
CA ALA A 74 -4.45 22.14 -20.70
C ALA A 74 -3.18 21.60 -20.00
N LEU A 75 -3.02 20.28 -19.91
CA LEU A 75 -1.85 19.60 -19.36
C LEU A 75 -0.90 19.03 -20.44
N GLY A 76 -1.15 19.30 -21.72
CA GLY A 76 -0.39 18.74 -22.85
C GLY A 76 -0.86 17.35 -23.27
N ASN A 77 -0.01 16.61 -23.99
CA ASN A 77 -0.26 15.23 -24.43
C ASN A 77 0.10 14.18 -23.37
N THR A 78 0.60 14.60 -22.21
CA THR A 78 1.09 13.70 -21.16
C THR A 78 0.50 14.11 -19.82
N ILE A 79 -0.10 13.17 -19.09
CA ILE A 79 -0.51 13.35 -17.70
C ILE A 79 0.49 12.59 -16.83
N ASN A 80 1.37 13.33 -16.14
CA ASN A 80 2.44 12.76 -15.31
C ASN A 80 1.95 12.23 -13.95
N GLU A 81 0.74 12.59 -13.54
CA GLU A 81 0.16 12.17 -12.27
C GLU A 81 -1.38 12.13 -12.42
N THR A 82 -1.97 10.95 -12.28
CA THR A 82 -3.42 10.88 -12.03
C THR A 82 -3.64 11.24 -10.58
N LYS A 83 -3.95 12.50 -10.31
CA LYS A 83 -4.45 12.89 -8.99
C LYS A 83 -5.71 12.07 -8.72
N PHE A 84 -5.86 11.60 -7.48
CA PHE A 84 -7.02 10.88 -6.94
C PHE A 84 -7.02 9.35 -7.13
N VAL A 85 -6.41 8.64 -6.18
CA VAL A 85 -6.82 7.26 -5.89
C VAL A 85 -7.95 7.31 -4.86
N ARG A 86 -9.17 6.87 -5.23
CA ARG A 86 -10.29 6.81 -4.29
C ARG A 86 -10.18 5.55 -3.43
N SER A 87 -10.15 5.72 -2.12
CA SER A 87 -10.20 4.64 -1.13
C SER A 87 -9.03 3.65 -1.16
N ALA A 88 -7.88 4.00 -1.74
CA ALA A 88 -6.68 3.19 -1.57
C ALA A 88 -6.07 3.40 -0.19
N LYS A 89 -5.60 2.30 0.39
CA LYS A 89 -4.75 2.36 1.59
C LYS A 89 -3.32 2.56 1.12
N VAL A 90 -2.86 3.79 1.25
CA VAL A 90 -1.51 4.20 0.86
C VAL A 90 -0.66 4.38 2.13
N GLY A 91 0.61 4.00 2.07
CA GLY A 91 1.57 4.25 3.13
C GLY A 91 2.99 4.29 2.62
N ASP A 92 3.96 4.50 3.52
CA ASP A 92 5.38 4.60 3.18
C ASP A 92 6.00 3.26 2.76
N GLU A 93 5.25 2.16 2.88
CA GLU A 93 5.66 0.82 2.45
C GLU A 93 4.46 -0.02 2.01
N THR A 94 4.70 -0.96 1.09
CA THR A 94 3.76 -2.02 0.75
C THR A 94 3.79 -3.11 1.80
N ARG A 95 2.67 -3.36 2.47
CA ARG A 95 2.56 -4.38 3.53
C ARG A 95 1.16 -4.98 3.63
N PRO A 96 1.03 -6.26 4.02
CA PRO A 96 -0.23 -6.81 4.50
C PRO A 96 -0.55 -6.32 5.93
N LYS A 97 -1.78 -6.58 6.38
CA LYS A 97 -2.13 -6.42 7.81
C LYS A 97 -1.17 -7.23 8.66
N ASN A 98 -0.53 -6.58 9.62
CA ASN A 98 0.53 -7.21 10.39
C ASN A 98 0.47 -6.86 11.88
N VAL A 99 1.21 -7.65 12.66
CA VAL A 99 1.52 -7.38 14.07
C VAL A 99 3.04 -7.41 14.27
N ALA A 100 3.55 -6.45 15.02
CA ALA A 100 4.97 -6.32 15.29
C ALA A 100 5.40 -7.23 16.45
N LEU A 101 6.43 -8.05 16.26
CA LEU A 101 7.05 -8.89 17.29
C LEU A 101 8.56 -8.65 17.35
N LEU A 102 9.11 -8.64 18.56
CA LEU A 102 10.56 -8.73 18.73
C LEU A 102 10.96 -10.20 18.63
N TYR A 103 11.86 -10.52 17.70
CA TYR A 103 12.44 -11.85 17.59
C TYR A 103 13.67 -11.95 18.49
N CYS A 104 13.66 -12.93 19.38
CA CYS A 104 14.80 -13.26 20.23
C CYS A 104 15.18 -14.71 20.00
N LEU A 105 16.47 -14.99 19.99
CA LEU A 105 17.01 -16.35 20.07
C LEU A 105 17.47 -16.61 21.51
N LYS A 106 17.38 -17.86 21.94
CA LYS A 106 17.97 -18.31 23.19
C LYS A 106 19.31 -18.95 22.84
N ASP A 107 20.37 -18.50 23.50
CA ASP A 107 21.69 -19.13 23.46
C ASP A 107 21.72 -20.46 24.23
#